data_AF-A0A7V5K2V3-F1
#
_entry.id   AF-A0A7V5K2V3-F1
#
_cell.length_a   1.000
_cell.length_b   1.000
_cell.length_c   1.000
_cell.angle_alpha   90.00
_cell.angle_beta   90.00
_cell.angle_gamma   90.00
#
_symmetry.space_group_name_H-M   'P 1'
#
loop_
_entity.id
_entity.type
_entity.pdbx_description
1 polymer ?
#
loop_
_entity_poly.entity_id
_entity_poly.type
_entity_poly.pdbx_seq_one_letter_code
_entity_poly.pdbx_strand_id
1 'polypeptide(L)'
;LHMALVGIRDLSIIETPPPERLSIRTVVAPFEEKVVREAVERELARAGQVFFVHNRVQGMESIVRTLVEWLPQVCLGVAHGQMPERELARVMERFHSRELQMLVCTTIIEAGLDIPTANTILIHDAHKLGLAEMHQIRGRVGRSGHQAYAYLLLPGQGSASLTQEALQRLQSLQEFSELGAGFRIATRDLEIRGAGTLLGPSQSGHIEAVGFELYTQLMQRAVASLRGEQPPVQIEPELQLPIQARIPEDYVSDPHQRLALYRRVSRCEGDEELRILREELEDRYGALPQETDNLIHVMGLRNLLRVLGIRRLALQDGKLRVTFDPTTPVSPQRIVELIQSRRGAGMALLGEDTVELPLDAGLLDRPLAVAARDRLKQLFLDASMAA
;
A
#
# COMPACT_ATOMS: atom_id res chain seq x y z
N LEU A 1 -11.82 -5.75 6.09
CA LEU A 1 -10.54 -5.02 6.06
C LEU A 1 -10.73 -3.53 5.85
N HIS A 2 -11.37 -3.08 4.76
CA HIS A 2 -11.61 -1.66 4.45
C HIS A 2 -12.20 -0.85 5.63
N MET A 3 -13.29 -1.31 6.25
CA MET A 3 -13.89 -0.62 7.42
C MET A 3 -12.97 -0.57 8.65
N ALA A 4 -12.05 -1.52 8.78
CA ALA A 4 -11.12 -1.57 9.89
C ALA A 4 -9.87 -0.69 9.64
N LEU A 5 -9.42 -0.58 8.39
CA LEU A 5 -8.41 0.38 7.95
C LEU A 5 -8.89 1.84 8.06
N VAL A 6 -10.20 2.07 7.91
CA VAL A 6 -10.85 3.38 8.13
C VAL A 6 -11.17 3.63 9.62
N GLY A 7 -10.83 2.69 10.52
CA GLY A 7 -11.00 2.86 11.97
C GLY A 7 -12.42 2.73 12.48
N ILE A 8 -13.37 2.25 11.66
CA ILE A 8 -14.77 1.97 12.06
C ILE A 8 -14.86 0.69 12.90
N ARG A 9 -13.92 -0.24 12.72
CA ARG A 9 -13.80 -1.47 13.50
C ARG A 9 -12.39 -1.60 14.06
N ASP A 10 -12.29 -1.92 15.34
CA ASP A 10 -11.02 -2.29 15.96
C ASP A 10 -10.44 -3.53 15.29
N LEU A 11 -9.13 -3.48 15.00
CA LEU A 11 -8.41 -4.56 14.35
C LEU A 11 -7.18 -4.88 15.20
N SER A 12 -7.17 -6.09 15.75
CA SER A 12 -6.01 -6.62 16.44
C SER A 12 -5.29 -7.56 15.48
N ILE A 13 -4.05 -7.22 15.13
CA ILE A 13 -3.18 -8.07 14.31
C ILE A 13 -2.39 -8.95 15.26
N ILE A 14 -2.57 -10.27 15.17
CA ILE A 14 -1.71 -11.23 15.85
C ILE A 14 -0.62 -11.62 14.86
N GLU A 15 0.55 -11.01 15.01
CA GLU A 15 1.70 -11.26 14.13
C GLU A 15 2.48 -12.52 14.52
N THR A 16 2.48 -12.86 15.80
CA THR A 16 3.27 -13.98 16.32
C THR A 16 2.69 -15.32 15.86
N PRO A 17 3.40 -16.10 15.02
CA PRO A 17 2.94 -17.41 14.62
C PRO A 17 2.94 -18.38 15.82
N PRO A 18 2.07 -19.41 15.83
CA PRO A 18 2.14 -20.48 16.81
C PRO A 18 3.54 -21.13 16.80
N PRO A 19 4.05 -21.59 17.96
CA PRO A 19 5.32 -22.32 18.01
C PRO A 19 5.28 -23.55 17.09
N GLU A 20 6.44 -23.90 16.51
CA GLU A 20 6.68 -25.02 15.56
C GLU A 20 6.19 -24.83 14.10
N ARG A 21 5.63 -23.67 13.74
CA ARG A 21 5.20 -23.42 12.35
C ARG A 21 6.37 -22.99 11.46
N LEU A 22 6.70 -23.80 10.45
CA LEU A 22 7.66 -23.46 9.40
C LEU A 22 6.99 -22.66 8.27
N SER A 23 7.75 -21.79 7.60
CA SER A 23 7.26 -21.05 6.42
C SER A 23 6.97 -21.99 5.25
N ILE A 24 6.03 -21.62 4.37
CA ILE A 24 5.65 -22.45 3.23
C ILE A 24 6.47 -22.03 2.01
N ARG A 25 7.27 -22.94 1.44
CA ARG A 25 8.07 -22.65 0.25
C ARG A 25 7.18 -22.64 -0.98
N THR A 26 7.12 -21.50 -1.67
CA THR A 26 6.26 -21.30 -2.84
C THR A 26 7.10 -21.36 -4.13
N VAL A 27 6.73 -22.26 -5.04
CA VAL A 27 7.39 -22.47 -6.33
C VAL A 27 6.41 -22.20 -7.46
N VAL A 28 6.76 -21.29 -8.37
CA VAL A 28 5.99 -21.06 -9.61
C VAL A 28 6.60 -21.90 -10.72
N ALA A 29 5.81 -22.75 -11.36
CA ALA A 29 6.29 -23.69 -12.36
C ALA A 29 5.23 -23.97 -13.44
N PRO A 30 5.62 -24.41 -14.65
CA PRO A 30 4.66 -24.85 -15.65
C PRO A 30 3.97 -26.16 -15.22
N PHE A 31 2.74 -26.36 -15.69
CA PHE A 31 2.00 -27.61 -15.54
C PHE A 31 2.54 -28.66 -16.51
N GLU A 32 3.59 -29.35 -16.07
CA GLU A 32 4.28 -30.39 -16.82
C GLU A 32 4.45 -31.65 -15.97
N GLU A 33 4.46 -32.81 -16.63
CA GLU A 33 4.57 -34.12 -15.98
C GLU A 33 5.75 -34.19 -15.01
N LYS A 34 6.93 -33.73 -15.43
CA LYS A 34 8.15 -33.80 -14.63
C LYS A 34 8.02 -33.05 -13.30
N VAL A 35 7.47 -31.84 -13.33
CA VAL A 35 7.30 -30.99 -12.13
C VAL A 35 6.31 -31.64 -11.16
N VAL A 36 5.16 -32.09 -11.68
CA VAL A 36 4.11 -32.71 -10.86
C VAL A 36 4.62 -34.01 -10.25
N ARG A 37 5.30 -34.85 -11.03
CA ARG A 37 5.88 -36.12 -10.57
C ARG A 37 6.91 -35.90 -9.46
N GLU A 38 7.89 -35.01 -9.67
CA GLU A 38 8.90 -34.71 -8.65
C GLU A 38 8.30 -34.14 -7.36
N ALA A 39 7.28 -33.27 -7.46
CA ALA A 39 6.60 -32.70 -6.31
C ALA A 39 5.87 -33.77 -5.48
N VAL A 40 5.17 -34.69 -6.16
CA VAL A 40 4.41 -35.76 -5.52
C VAL A 40 5.32 -36.83 -4.94
N GLU A 41 6.31 -37.31 -5.69
CA GLU A 41 7.26 -38.33 -5.22
C GLU A 41 8.03 -37.85 -3.98
N ARG A 42 8.41 -36.56 -3.94
CA ARG A 42 9.02 -35.95 -2.76
C ARG A 42 8.11 -36.00 -1.52
N GLU A 43 6.81 -35.80 -1.69
CA GLU A 43 5.84 -35.88 -0.60
C GLU A 43 5.63 -37.32 -0.13
N LEU A 44 5.51 -38.25 -1.07
CA LEU A 44 5.31 -39.67 -0.77
C LEU A 44 6.53 -40.28 -0.07
N ALA A 45 7.74 -39.86 -0.42
CA ALA A 45 8.97 -40.30 0.23
C ALA A 45 9.01 -39.98 1.73
N ARG A 46 8.28 -38.96 2.17
CA ARG A 46 8.12 -38.59 3.59
C ARG A 46 6.80 -39.09 4.22
N ALA A 47 6.12 -40.02 3.56
CA ALA A 47 4.80 -40.54 3.95
C ALA A 47 3.75 -39.44 4.17
N GLY A 48 3.87 -38.34 3.41
CA GLY A 48 2.92 -37.24 3.41
C GLY A 48 1.81 -37.42 2.38
N GLN A 49 0.91 -36.44 2.33
CA GLN A 49 -0.21 -36.42 1.40
C GLN A 49 -0.23 -35.13 0.60
N VAL A 50 -0.82 -35.18 -0.60
CA VAL A 50 -0.79 -34.09 -1.57
C VAL A 50 -2.20 -33.58 -1.85
N PHE A 51 -2.36 -32.26 -1.84
CA PHE A 51 -3.54 -31.61 -2.41
C PHE A 51 -3.26 -31.17 -3.84
N PHE A 52 -4.17 -31.47 -4.75
CA PHE A 52 -4.20 -30.91 -6.09
C PHE A 52 -5.47 -30.08 -6.25
N VAL A 53 -5.31 -28.76 -6.35
CA VAL A 53 -6.42 -27.82 -6.43
C VAL A 53 -6.71 -27.47 -7.88
N HIS A 54 -7.93 -27.73 -8.31
CA HIS A 54 -8.47 -27.32 -9.61
C HIS A 54 -9.78 -26.55 -9.40
N ASN A 55 -9.80 -25.25 -9.70
CA ASN A 55 -10.85 -24.33 -9.26
C ASN A 55 -12.25 -24.53 -9.91
N ARG A 56 -12.41 -25.51 -10.81
CA ARG A 56 -13.70 -25.75 -11.50
C ARG A 56 -14.01 -27.24 -11.53
N VAL A 57 -15.29 -27.62 -11.43
CA VAL A 57 -15.70 -29.03 -11.62
C VAL A 57 -15.58 -29.42 -13.10
N GLN A 58 -15.86 -28.46 -14.00
CA GLN A 58 -15.70 -28.62 -15.44
C GLN A 58 -14.24 -28.91 -15.79
N GLY A 59 -13.99 -30.01 -16.49
CA GLY A 59 -12.65 -30.41 -16.91
C GLY A 59 -11.84 -31.18 -15.86
N MET A 60 -12.35 -31.31 -14.63
CA MET A 60 -11.67 -32.04 -13.55
C MET A 60 -11.40 -33.50 -13.91
N GLU A 61 -12.35 -34.19 -14.56
CA GLU A 61 -12.15 -35.56 -15.03
C GLU A 61 -11.01 -35.72 -16.04
N SER A 62 -10.77 -34.69 -16.87
CA SER A 62 -9.66 -34.70 -17.81
C SER A 62 -8.33 -34.58 -17.08
N ILE A 63 -8.26 -33.66 -16.11
CA ILE A 63 -7.08 -33.49 -15.27
C ILE A 63 -6.80 -34.75 -14.44
N VAL A 64 -7.84 -35.37 -13.88
CA VAL A 64 -7.71 -36.64 -13.14
C VAL A 64 -7.13 -37.72 -14.05
N ARG A 65 -7.61 -37.87 -15.29
CA ARG A 65 -7.04 -38.81 -16.25
C ARG A 65 -5.56 -38.55 -16.52
N THR A 66 -5.19 -37.29 -16.78
CA THR A 66 -3.79 -36.88 -16.95
C THR A 66 -2.94 -37.19 -15.72
N LEU A 67 -3.45 -36.96 -14.51
CA LEU A 67 -2.75 -37.27 -13.27
C LEU A 67 -2.59 -38.78 -13.05
N VAL A 68 -3.60 -39.60 -13.39
CA VAL A 68 -3.49 -41.08 -13.35
C VAL A 68 -2.41 -41.56 -14.31
N GLU A 69 -2.34 -41.00 -15.51
CA GLU A 69 -1.32 -41.35 -16.52
C GLU A 69 0.09 -40.99 -16.05
N TRP A 70 0.26 -39.81 -15.45
CA TRP A 70 1.55 -39.34 -14.92
C TRP A 70 1.96 -40.04 -13.61
N LEU A 71 0.99 -40.51 -12.81
CA LEU A 71 1.21 -41.04 -11.46
C LEU A 71 0.48 -42.38 -11.25
N PRO A 72 0.82 -43.44 -12.02
CA PRO A 72 0.09 -44.71 -11.96
C PRO A 72 0.21 -45.42 -10.60
N GLN A 73 1.25 -45.10 -9.82
CA GLN A 73 1.49 -45.66 -8.48
C GLN A 73 0.81 -44.90 -7.32
N VAL A 74 0.05 -43.84 -7.60
CA VAL A 74 -0.54 -42.96 -6.56
C VAL A 74 -2.04 -43.18 -6.46
N CYS A 75 -2.54 -43.54 -5.28
CA CYS A 75 -3.98 -43.60 -5.04
C CYS A 75 -4.53 -42.18 -4.86
N LEU A 76 -5.30 -41.74 -5.84
CA LEU A 76 -5.94 -40.43 -5.85
C LEU A 76 -7.45 -40.53 -5.60
N GLY A 77 -7.99 -39.53 -4.91
CA GLY A 77 -9.43 -39.31 -4.75
C GLY A 77 -9.85 -37.95 -5.29
N VAL A 78 -11.14 -37.81 -5.58
CA VAL A 78 -11.74 -36.57 -6.08
C VAL A 78 -12.75 -36.05 -5.07
N ALA A 79 -12.68 -34.76 -4.74
CA ALA A 79 -13.60 -34.10 -3.82
C ALA A 79 -14.05 -32.73 -4.37
N HIS A 80 -15.34 -32.59 -4.67
CA HIS A 80 -15.92 -31.33 -5.13
C HIS A 80 -17.33 -31.09 -4.56
N GLY A 81 -17.84 -29.86 -4.69
CA GLY A 81 -18.96 -29.36 -3.88
C GLY A 81 -20.31 -29.78 -4.40
N GLN A 82 -20.33 -30.27 -5.63
CA GLN A 82 -21.49 -30.90 -6.26
C GLN A 82 -21.63 -32.39 -5.88
N MET A 83 -20.70 -32.95 -5.10
CA MET A 83 -20.82 -34.33 -4.62
C MET A 83 -21.87 -34.42 -3.50
N PRO A 84 -22.63 -35.52 -3.42
CA PRO A 84 -23.45 -35.80 -2.26
C PRO A 84 -22.62 -35.81 -0.97
N GLU A 85 -23.14 -35.24 0.12
CA GLU A 85 -22.43 -35.13 1.40
C GLU A 85 -21.88 -36.48 1.90
N ARG A 86 -22.64 -37.56 1.71
CA ARG A 86 -22.22 -38.92 2.10
C ARG A 86 -21.00 -39.41 1.32
N GLU A 87 -20.90 -39.05 0.04
CA GLU A 87 -19.78 -39.45 -0.81
C GLU A 87 -18.55 -38.62 -0.48
N LEU A 88 -18.73 -37.31 -0.31
CA LEU A 88 -17.67 -36.41 0.13
C LEU A 88 -17.08 -36.89 1.47
N ALA A 89 -17.93 -37.16 2.47
CA ALA A 89 -17.48 -37.65 3.78
C ALA A 89 -16.64 -38.93 3.67
N ARG A 90 -17.05 -39.89 2.81
CA ARG A 90 -16.29 -41.13 2.58
C ARG A 90 -14.93 -40.87 1.94
N VAL A 91 -14.86 -40.00 0.93
CA VAL A 91 -13.57 -39.66 0.30
C VAL A 91 -12.65 -38.97 1.30
N MET A 92 -13.19 -38.08 2.13
CA MET A 92 -12.42 -37.38 3.15
C MET A 92 -11.94 -38.33 4.26
N GLU A 93 -12.75 -39.29 4.68
CA GLU A 93 -12.36 -40.32 5.64
C GLU A 93 -11.20 -41.17 5.10
N ARG A 94 -11.29 -41.60 3.82
CA ARG A 94 -10.22 -42.35 3.14
C ARG A 94 -8.94 -41.54 2.96
N PHE A 95 -9.07 -40.23 2.75
CA PHE A 95 -7.92 -39.35 2.72
C PHE A 95 -7.34 -39.18 4.13
N HIS A 96 -8.16 -39.02 5.17
CA HIS A 96 -7.68 -38.94 6.55
C HIS A 96 -6.98 -40.24 7.02
N SER A 97 -7.49 -41.41 6.62
CA SER A 97 -6.92 -42.73 6.93
C SER A 97 -5.66 -43.07 6.13
N ARG A 98 -5.20 -42.16 5.23
CA ARG A 98 -4.04 -42.33 4.33
C ARG A 98 -4.20 -43.41 3.26
N GLU A 99 -5.42 -43.89 3.02
CA GLU A 99 -5.71 -44.77 1.88
C GLU A 99 -5.52 -44.04 0.54
N LEU A 100 -5.79 -42.74 0.54
CA LEU A 100 -5.56 -41.84 -0.58
C LEU A 100 -4.34 -40.98 -0.29
N GLN A 101 -3.36 -40.99 -1.19
CA GLN A 101 -2.16 -40.17 -1.05
C GLN A 101 -2.31 -38.80 -1.74
N MET A 102 -3.19 -38.69 -2.73
CA MET A 102 -3.52 -37.43 -3.39
C MET A 102 -5.02 -37.15 -3.35
N LEU A 103 -5.40 -35.92 -3.05
CA LEU A 103 -6.78 -35.44 -3.19
C LEU A 103 -6.85 -34.34 -4.25
N VAL A 104 -7.60 -34.62 -5.33
CA VAL A 104 -7.95 -33.65 -6.36
C VAL A 104 -9.25 -32.96 -5.95
N CYS A 105 -9.20 -31.65 -5.75
CA CYS A 105 -10.35 -30.93 -5.22
C CYS A 105 -10.50 -29.52 -5.77
N THR A 106 -11.71 -28.97 -5.64
CA THR A 106 -11.95 -27.54 -5.84
C THR A 106 -11.54 -26.73 -4.60
N THR A 107 -11.91 -25.45 -4.54
CA THR A 107 -11.71 -24.54 -3.40
C THR A 107 -12.41 -24.95 -2.09
N ILE A 108 -12.95 -26.15 -1.97
CA ILE A 108 -13.63 -26.64 -0.75
C ILE A 108 -12.68 -26.81 0.44
N ILE A 109 -11.37 -26.86 0.18
CA ILE A 109 -10.35 -26.74 1.25
C ILE A 109 -10.52 -25.42 2.03
N GLU A 110 -11.08 -24.36 1.42
CA GLU A 110 -11.35 -23.08 2.10
C GLU A 110 -12.31 -23.22 3.28
N ALA A 111 -13.24 -24.18 3.24
CA ALA A 111 -14.28 -24.42 4.25
C ALA A 111 -13.79 -25.04 5.58
N GLY A 112 -12.47 -25.22 5.75
CA GLY A 112 -11.90 -25.56 7.06
C GLY A 112 -11.43 -27.00 7.23
N LEU A 113 -11.10 -27.68 6.13
CA LEU A 113 -10.44 -28.98 6.22
C LEU A 113 -9.00 -28.82 6.71
N ASP A 114 -8.76 -29.31 7.92
CA ASP A 114 -7.45 -29.38 8.54
C ASP A 114 -6.90 -30.80 8.42
N ILE A 115 -5.89 -30.98 7.57
CA ILE A 115 -5.22 -32.27 7.37
C ILE A 115 -3.73 -32.06 7.65
N PRO A 116 -3.27 -32.37 8.89
CA PRO A 116 -1.90 -32.08 9.34
C PRO A 116 -0.82 -32.78 8.50
N THR A 117 -1.16 -33.90 7.89
CA THR A 117 -0.29 -34.74 7.06
C THR A 117 -0.12 -34.23 5.63
N ALA A 118 -0.97 -33.30 5.19
CA ALA A 118 -0.88 -32.71 3.87
C ALA A 118 0.07 -31.51 3.90
N ASN A 119 1.31 -31.74 3.44
CA ASN A 119 2.37 -30.71 3.47
C ASN A 119 2.75 -30.20 2.08
N THR A 120 2.19 -30.78 1.00
CA THR A 120 2.38 -30.28 -0.36
C THR A 120 1.05 -29.98 -1.02
N ILE A 121 0.94 -28.80 -1.63
CA ILE A 121 -0.20 -28.37 -2.43
C ILE A 121 0.24 -27.99 -3.83
N LEU A 122 -0.48 -28.47 -4.84
CA LEU A 122 -0.33 -28.10 -6.24
C LEU A 122 -1.58 -27.36 -6.67
N ILE A 123 -1.43 -26.13 -7.17
CA ILE A 123 -2.53 -25.27 -7.56
C ILE A 123 -2.52 -25.15 -9.08
N HIS A 124 -3.47 -25.81 -9.73
CA HIS A 124 -3.65 -25.75 -11.18
C HIS A 124 -4.21 -24.40 -11.61
N ASP A 125 -3.72 -23.87 -12.73
CA ASP A 125 -4.12 -22.56 -13.27
C ASP A 125 -4.02 -21.44 -12.22
N ALA A 126 -2.91 -21.36 -11.50
CA ALA A 126 -2.73 -20.37 -10.43
C ALA A 126 -2.94 -18.92 -10.91
N HIS A 127 -2.68 -18.64 -12.18
CA HIS A 127 -2.94 -17.33 -12.82
C HIS A 127 -4.43 -16.92 -12.83
N LYS A 128 -5.38 -17.85 -12.67
CA LYS A 128 -6.82 -17.56 -12.60
C LYS A 128 -7.31 -17.25 -11.20
N LEU A 129 -6.50 -17.53 -10.17
CA LEU A 129 -6.85 -17.30 -8.77
C LEU A 129 -6.38 -15.93 -8.30
N GLY A 130 -7.14 -15.34 -7.40
CA GLY A 130 -6.75 -14.12 -6.69
C GLY A 130 -5.63 -14.35 -5.67
N LEU A 131 -4.92 -13.27 -5.29
CA LEU A 131 -3.82 -13.36 -4.31
C LEU A 131 -4.32 -13.83 -2.93
N ALA A 132 -5.46 -13.30 -2.49
CA ALA A 132 -6.08 -13.69 -1.22
C ALA A 132 -6.55 -15.15 -1.21
N GLU A 133 -7.09 -15.66 -2.32
CA GLU A 133 -7.51 -17.07 -2.45
C GLU A 133 -6.28 -17.99 -2.40
N MET A 134 -5.24 -17.68 -3.18
CA MET A 134 -3.97 -18.41 -3.14
C MET A 134 -3.34 -18.41 -1.74
N HIS A 135 -3.40 -17.29 -1.02
CA HIS A 135 -2.90 -17.21 0.36
C HIS A 135 -3.72 -18.07 1.33
N GLN A 136 -5.06 -18.07 1.21
CA GLN A 136 -5.93 -18.91 2.03
C GLN A 136 -5.68 -20.39 1.77
N ILE A 137 -5.62 -20.80 0.50
CA ILE A 137 -5.35 -22.19 0.09
C ILE A 137 -3.96 -22.62 0.56
N ARG A 138 -2.95 -21.75 0.43
CA ARG A 138 -1.59 -21.97 0.96
C ARG A 138 -1.61 -22.16 2.48
N GLY A 139 -2.33 -21.33 3.21
CA GLY A 139 -2.39 -21.37 4.68
C GLY A 139 -3.01 -22.64 5.27
N ARG A 140 -3.55 -23.54 4.43
CA ARG A 140 -4.15 -24.82 4.82
C ARG A 140 -3.16 -25.99 4.81
N VAL A 141 -1.96 -25.81 4.26
CA VAL A 141 -0.85 -26.77 4.35
C VAL A 141 0.22 -26.29 5.33
N GLY A 142 1.06 -27.21 5.83
CA GLY A 142 2.17 -26.88 6.73
C GLY A 142 1.78 -26.67 8.19
N ARG A 143 0.89 -27.54 8.68
CA ARG A 143 0.51 -27.62 10.10
C ARG A 143 1.31 -28.66 10.89
N SER A 144 2.10 -29.48 10.20
CA SER A 144 3.11 -30.32 10.84
C SER A 144 4.42 -29.54 10.98
N GLY A 145 5.29 -29.89 11.94
CA GLY A 145 6.64 -29.33 12.08
C GLY A 145 7.60 -29.62 10.92
N HIS A 146 7.09 -30.05 9.76
CA HIS A 146 7.84 -30.31 8.53
C HIS A 146 7.63 -29.18 7.52
N GLN A 147 8.67 -28.93 6.71
CA GLN A 147 8.65 -27.93 5.66
C GLN A 147 7.52 -28.20 4.65
N ALA A 148 6.60 -27.25 4.47
CA ALA A 148 5.54 -27.35 3.47
C ALA A 148 5.94 -26.69 2.14
N TYR A 149 5.33 -27.18 1.06
CA TYR A 149 5.56 -26.72 -0.31
C TYR A 149 4.25 -26.37 -1.01
N ALA A 150 4.24 -25.24 -1.72
CA ALA A 150 3.13 -24.81 -2.56
C ALA A 150 3.62 -24.61 -4.00
N TYR A 151 3.12 -25.40 -4.93
CA TYR A 151 3.41 -25.30 -6.36
C TYR A 151 2.29 -24.54 -7.05
N LEU A 152 2.60 -23.37 -7.58
CA LEU A 152 1.70 -22.55 -8.37
C LEU A 152 1.91 -22.91 -9.84
N LEU A 153 1.01 -23.74 -10.38
CA LEU A 153 1.14 -24.31 -11.72
C LEU A 153 0.52 -23.39 -12.77
N LEU A 154 1.30 -23.08 -13.80
CA LEU A 154 0.89 -22.25 -14.93
C LEU A 154 0.62 -23.11 -16.17
N PRO A 155 -0.35 -22.74 -17.02
CA PRO A 155 -0.54 -23.42 -18.29
C PRO A 155 0.75 -23.31 -19.12
N GLY A 156 1.07 -24.36 -19.86
CA GLY A 156 2.23 -24.36 -20.76
C GLY A 156 2.19 -23.21 -21.78
N GLN A 157 3.35 -22.89 -22.37
CA GLN A 157 3.69 -21.72 -23.20
C GLN A 157 2.78 -21.43 -24.43
N GLY A 158 1.62 -22.07 -24.60
CA GLY A 158 0.78 -21.95 -25.79
C GLY A 158 -0.74 -21.84 -25.57
N SER A 159 -1.28 -21.72 -24.34
CA SER A 159 -2.75 -21.82 -24.15
C SER A 159 -3.40 -20.75 -23.27
N ALA A 160 -2.65 -19.81 -22.69
CA ALA A 160 -3.23 -18.61 -22.08
C ALA A 160 -2.22 -17.48 -22.12
N SER A 161 -2.60 -16.31 -22.65
CA SER A 161 -1.82 -15.09 -22.52
C SER A 161 -1.77 -14.72 -21.03
N LEU A 162 -0.67 -15.06 -20.34
CA LEU A 162 -0.42 -14.61 -18.98
C LEU A 162 -0.35 -13.08 -19.01
N THR A 163 -1.28 -12.41 -18.35
CA THR A 163 -1.22 -10.96 -18.19
C THR A 163 -0.03 -10.60 -17.30
N GLN A 164 0.61 -9.46 -17.57
CA GLN A 164 1.70 -8.96 -16.71
C GLN A 164 1.27 -8.84 -15.25
N GLU A 165 0.01 -8.46 -15.01
CA GLU A 165 -0.61 -8.40 -13.67
C GLU A 165 -0.63 -9.76 -12.98
N ALA A 166 -1.03 -10.83 -13.68
CA ALA A 166 -1.05 -12.17 -13.10
C ALA A 166 0.36 -12.64 -12.72
N LEU A 167 1.37 -12.28 -13.52
CA LEU A 167 2.76 -12.64 -13.29
C LEU A 167 3.35 -11.89 -12.08
N GLN A 168 3.12 -10.57 -12.00
CA GLN A 168 3.51 -9.75 -10.84
C GLN A 168 2.87 -10.23 -9.54
N ARG A 169 1.60 -10.65 -9.60
CA ARG A 169 0.87 -11.20 -8.45
C ARG A 169 1.47 -12.52 -7.97
N LEU A 170 1.87 -13.39 -8.88
CA LEU A 170 2.53 -14.67 -8.56
C LEU A 170 3.93 -14.46 -7.99
N GLN A 171 4.70 -13.51 -8.54
CA GLN A 171 6.02 -13.13 -8.03
C GLN A 171 5.93 -12.54 -6.62
N SER A 172 4.95 -11.67 -6.38
CA SER A 172 4.68 -11.11 -5.05
C SER A 172 4.43 -12.21 -4.01
N LEU A 173 3.73 -13.30 -4.37
CA LEU A 173 3.50 -14.45 -3.49
C LEU A 173 4.78 -15.21 -3.12
N GLN A 174 5.78 -15.24 -4.00
CA GLN A 174 7.09 -15.85 -3.70
C GLN A 174 7.87 -14.98 -2.71
N GLU A 175 7.82 -13.66 -2.85
CA GLU A 175 8.47 -12.71 -1.94
C GLU A 175 7.84 -12.71 -0.54
N PHE A 176 6.51 -12.89 -0.44
CA PHE A 176 5.76 -12.94 0.83
C PHE A 176 5.68 -14.34 1.46
N SER A 177 6.81 -15.05 1.51
CA SER A 177 6.92 -16.39 2.11
C SER A 177 7.03 -16.39 3.64
N GLU A 178 7.09 -15.21 4.28
CA GLU A 178 7.21 -15.08 5.74
C GLU A 178 5.86 -15.24 6.47
N LEU A 179 5.89 -15.93 7.61
CA LEU A 179 4.76 -16.03 8.55
C LEU A 179 4.40 -14.61 9.04
N GLY A 180 3.14 -14.22 8.94
CA GLY A 180 2.65 -12.86 9.24
C GLY A 180 2.32 -12.01 8.00
N ALA A 181 2.64 -12.48 6.79
CA ALA A 181 2.41 -11.71 5.56
C ALA A 181 0.94 -11.54 5.14
N GLY A 182 -0.02 -12.18 5.81
CA GLY A 182 -1.44 -12.18 5.41
C GLY A 182 -2.06 -10.78 5.33
N PHE A 183 -1.65 -9.86 6.20
CA PHE A 183 -2.09 -8.46 6.17
C PHE A 183 -1.50 -7.72 4.97
N ARG A 184 -0.18 -7.82 4.75
CA ARG A 184 0.51 -7.21 3.59
C ARG A 184 -0.05 -7.73 2.26
N ILE A 185 -0.35 -9.02 2.20
CA ILE A 185 -0.92 -9.69 1.03
C ILE A 185 -2.33 -9.19 0.77
N ALA A 186 -3.20 -9.07 1.79
CA ALA A 186 -4.56 -8.56 1.61
C ALA A 186 -4.56 -7.09 1.16
N THR A 187 -3.66 -6.26 1.69
CA THR A 187 -3.49 -4.87 1.26
C THR A 187 -3.01 -4.79 -0.19
N ARG A 188 -2.03 -5.61 -0.57
CA ARG A 188 -1.50 -5.65 -1.93
C ARG A 188 -2.51 -6.21 -2.94
N ASP A 189 -3.32 -7.20 -2.58
CA ASP A 189 -4.42 -7.71 -3.42
C ASP A 189 -5.48 -6.64 -3.67
N LEU A 190 -5.77 -5.81 -2.66
CA LEU A 190 -6.69 -4.67 -2.80
C LEU A 190 -6.12 -3.58 -3.72
N GLU A 191 -4.81 -3.32 -3.63
CA GLU A 191 -4.10 -2.39 -4.52
C GLU A 191 -4.04 -2.89 -5.97
N ILE A 192 -3.77 -4.20 -6.16
CA ILE A 192 -3.64 -4.82 -7.49
C ILE A 192 -5.00 -4.94 -8.19
N ARG A 193 -6.06 -5.37 -7.48
CA ARG A 193 -7.39 -5.56 -8.09
C ARG A 193 -8.08 -4.25 -8.48
N GLY A 194 -7.58 -3.10 -7.99
CA GLY A 194 -8.33 -1.85 -8.03
C GLY A 194 -9.54 -1.93 -7.11
N ALA A 195 -9.80 -0.88 -6.34
CA ALA A 195 -11.03 -0.77 -5.59
C ALA A 195 -12.19 -0.55 -6.59
N GLY A 196 -12.73 -1.65 -7.12
CA GLY A 196 -13.96 -1.78 -7.89
C GLY A 196 -14.46 -0.54 -8.62
N THR A 197 -14.34 -0.55 -9.95
CA THR A 197 -15.03 0.34 -10.91
C THR A 197 -16.38 0.87 -10.40
N LEU A 198 -16.39 2.11 -9.91
CA LEU A 198 -17.59 2.91 -9.68
C LEU A 198 -17.75 4.03 -10.71
N LEU A 199 -16.76 4.25 -11.59
CA LEU A 199 -16.76 5.31 -12.60
C LEU A 199 -16.37 4.80 -14.01
N GLY A 200 -17.06 3.76 -14.50
CA GLY A 200 -17.12 3.40 -15.93
C GLY A 200 -15.83 2.88 -16.60
N PRO A 201 -15.95 2.31 -17.82
CA PRO A 201 -14.91 1.48 -18.42
C PRO A 201 -14.03 2.27 -19.40
N SER A 202 -13.24 3.24 -18.93
CA SER A 202 -12.15 3.82 -19.75
C SER A 202 -11.32 4.87 -18.99
N GLN A 203 -10.35 4.43 -18.21
CA GLN A 203 -8.96 4.93 -18.20
C GLN A 203 -8.19 4.28 -17.04
N SER A 204 -7.35 3.32 -17.42
CA SER A 204 -6.61 2.40 -16.58
C SER A 204 -5.55 3.07 -15.70
N GLY A 205 -5.66 2.86 -14.38
CA GLY A 205 -4.50 2.66 -13.50
C GLY A 205 -4.13 3.79 -12.54
N HIS A 206 -4.33 5.06 -12.88
CA HIS A 206 -3.86 6.17 -12.03
C HIS A 206 -4.97 7.08 -11.47
N ILE A 207 -6.08 7.20 -12.20
CA ILE A 207 -7.29 7.93 -11.74
C ILE A 207 -7.98 7.13 -10.62
N GLU A 208 -7.92 5.80 -10.67
CA GLU A 208 -8.52 4.89 -9.69
C GLU A 208 -7.84 4.99 -8.31
N ALA A 209 -6.50 5.12 -8.26
CA ALA A 209 -5.76 5.32 -7.01
C ALA A 209 -6.03 6.70 -6.37
N VAL A 210 -6.16 7.75 -7.19
CA VAL A 210 -6.50 9.10 -6.72
C VAL A 210 -7.94 9.15 -6.23
N GLY A 211 -8.86 8.48 -6.93
CA GLY A 211 -10.26 8.36 -6.52
C GLY A 211 -10.43 7.59 -5.20
N PHE A 212 -9.65 6.51 -5.02
CA PHE A 212 -9.66 5.74 -3.78
C PHE A 212 -9.09 6.51 -2.58
N GLU A 213 -8.01 7.27 -2.78
CA GLU A 213 -7.42 8.12 -1.74
C GLU A 213 -8.39 9.22 -1.31
N LEU A 214 -8.99 9.94 -2.28
CA LEU A 214 -10.00 10.95 -2.02
C LEU A 214 -11.23 10.34 -1.33
N TYR A 215 -11.70 9.18 -1.80
CA TYR A 215 -12.81 8.46 -1.17
C TYR A 215 -12.50 8.08 0.27
N THR A 216 -11.30 7.56 0.54
CA THR A 216 -10.86 7.19 1.89
C THR A 216 -10.79 8.43 2.79
N GLN A 217 -10.25 9.54 2.29
CA GLN A 217 -10.22 10.82 3.00
C GLN A 217 -11.62 11.36 3.29
N LEU A 218 -12.53 11.32 2.32
CA LEU A 218 -13.93 11.74 2.48
C LEU A 218 -14.67 10.84 3.49
N MET A 219 -14.44 9.53 3.44
CA MET A 219 -14.98 8.56 4.41
C MET A 219 -14.43 8.82 5.82
N GLN A 220 -13.13 9.03 5.97
CA GLN A 220 -12.51 9.36 7.26
C GLN A 220 -13.10 10.65 7.84
N ARG A 221 -13.26 11.70 7.01
CA ARG A 221 -13.91 12.96 7.43
C ARG A 221 -15.36 12.74 7.84
N ALA A 222 -16.13 11.94 7.10
CA ALA A 222 -17.52 11.63 7.43
C ALA A 222 -17.64 10.81 8.73
N VAL A 223 -16.76 9.82 8.94
CA VAL A 223 -16.72 9.00 10.17
C VAL A 223 -16.32 9.84 11.38
N ALA A 224 -15.28 10.67 11.25
CA ALA A 224 -14.88 11.61 12.31
C ALA A 224 -16.04 12.54 12.68
N SER A 225 -16.68 13.15 11.67
CA SER A 225 -17.83 14.02 11.89
C SER A 225 -19.00 13.32 12.60
N LEU A 226 -19.27 12.04 12.29
CA LEU A 226 -20.30 11.24 12.95
C LEU A 226 -19.93 10.84 14.39
N ARG A 227 -18.63 10.73 14.70
CA ARG A 227 -18.12 10.50 16.06
C ARG A 227 -18.09 11.78 16.91
N GLY A 228 -18.51 12.92 16.36
CA GLY A 228 -18.42 14.22 17.02
C GLY A 228 -17.02 14.83 16.98
N GLU A 229 -16.08 14.18 16.29
CA GLU A 229 -14.76 14.73 15.99
C GLU A 229 -14.91 15.63 14.77
N GLN A 230 -14.85 16.95 14.94
CA GLN A 230 -14.64 17.81 13.77
C GLN A 230 -13.18 17.64 13.37
N PRO A 231 -12.85 16.98 12.23
CA PRO A 231 -11.49 17.01 11.74
C PRO A 231 -11.12 18.49 11.58
N PRO A 232 -9.97 18.95 12.12
CA PRO A 232 -9.58 20.34 11.97
C PRO A 232 -9.61 20.66 10.48
N VAL A 233 -10.27 21.75 10.11
CA VAL A 233 -10.22 22.25 8.74
C VAL A 233 -8.75 22.50 8.45
N GLN A 234 -8.12 21.59 7.71
CA GLN A 234 -6.74 21.77 7.29
C GLN A 234 -6.75 22.94 6.32
N ILE A 235 -6.29 24.08 6.80
CA ILE A 235 -6.06 25.25 5.96
C ILE A 235 -5.10 24.80 4.86
N GLU A 236 -5.47 25.00 3.60
CA GLU A 236 -4.57 24.83 2.47
C GLU A 236 -4.03 26.21 2.08
N PRO A 237 -2.78 26.55 2.47
CA PRO A 237 -2.24 27.87 2.22
C PRO A 237 -1.94 28.04 0.73
N GLU A 238 -2.43 29.13 0.15
CA GLU A 238 -2.10 29.54 -1.22
C GLU A 238 -0.77 30.31 -1.24
N LEU A 239 0.21 29.80 -2.00
CA LEU A 239 1.55 30.37 -2.12
C LEU A 239 1.73 31.01 -3.50
N GLN A 240 1.83 32.34 -3.55
CA GLN A 240 2.07 33.12 -4.76
C GLN A 240 3.45 33.77 -4.71
N LEU A 241 4.47 32.94 -4.89
CA LEU A 241 5.87 33.34 -4.89
C LEU A 241 6.47 33.06 -6.28
N PRO A 242 7.32 33.94 -6.84
CA PRO A 242 7.97 33.74 -8.13
C PRO A 242 9.14 32.74 -8.01
N ILE A 243 8.85 31.51 -7.60
CA ILE A 243 9.83 30.44 -7.35
C ILE A 243 9.55 29.28 -8.28
N GLN A 244 10.58 28.83 -9.01
CA GLN A 244 10.48 27.57 -9.76
C GLN A 244 10.68 26.39 -8.81
N ALA A 245 9.58 25.77 -8.42
CA ALA A 245 9.53 24.62 -7.51
C ALA A 245 8.99 23.40 -8.26
N ARG A 246 9.89 22.53 -8.73
CA ARG A 246 9.54 21.32 -9.50
C ARG A 246 10.66 20.29 -9.44
N ILE A 247 10.32 19.04 -9.72
CA ILE A 247 11.28 17.94 -9.99
C ILE A 247 11.54 17.90 -11.51
N PRO A 248 12.75 18.26 -11.99
CA PRO A 248 13.09 18.23 -13.42
C PRO A 248 13.07 16.81 -14.02
N GLU A 249 12.84 16.71 -15.32
CA GLU A 249 12.91 15.43 -16.08
C GLU A 249 14.32 14.87 -16.12
N ASP A 250 15.31 15.75 -16.17
CA ASP A 250 16.72 15.36 -16.21
C ASP A 250 17.21 14.78 -14.86
N TYR A 251 16.50 15.07 -13.76
CA TYR A 251 16.81 14.53 -12.44
C TYR A 251 16.07 13.22 -12.16
N VAL A 252 14.77 13.16 -12.50
CA VAL A 252 13.97 11.94 -12.42
C VAL A 252 13.25 11.73 -13.74
N SER A 253 13.84 10.87 -14.58
CA SER A 253 13.39 10.65 -15.96
C SER A 253 12.10 9.84 -16.03
N ASP A 254 11.86 8.94 -15.07
CA ASP A 254 10.62 8.16 -15.02
C ASP A 254 9.46 9.02 -14.49
N PRO A 255 8.43 9.30 -15.32
CA PRO A 255 7.29 10.12 -14.92
C PRO A 255 6.48 9.50 -13.78
N HIS A 256 6.46 8.16 -13.63
CA HIS A 256 5.75 7.49 -12.54
C HIS A 256 6.46 7.69 -11.21
N GLN A 257 7.79 7.54 -11.18
CA GLN A 257 8.58 7.82 -9.98
C GLN A 257 8.48 9.28 -9.58
N ARG A 258 8.55 10.20 -10.56
CA ARG A 258 8.40 11.62 -10.30
C ARG A 258 7.04 11.97 -9.67
N LEU A 259 5.95 11.39 -10.18
CA LEU A 259 4.62 11.60 -9.59
C LEU A 259 4.52 11.02 -8.17
N ALA A 260 5.10 9.85 -7.94
CA ALA A 260 5.17 9.27 -6.59
C ALA A 260 5.96 10.17 -5.63
N LEU A 261 7.07 10.77 -6.08
CA LEU A 261 7.85 11.72 -5.30
C LEU A 261 7.04 12.99 -5.01
N TYR A 262 6.34 13.58 -5.99
CA TYR A 262 5.46 14.73 -5.74
C TYR A 262 4.41 14.42 -4.66
N ARG A 263 3.79 13.23 -4.71
CA ARG A 263 2.84 12.81 -3.66
C ARG A 263 3.52 12.72 -2.30
N ARG A 264 4.68 12.08 -2.20
CA ARG A 264 5.43 11.95 -0.94
C ARG A 264 5.80 13.33 -0.37
N VAL A 265 6.39 14.19 -1.19
CA VAL A 265 6.75 15.58 -0.84
C VAL A 265 5.52 16.34 -0.32
N SER A 266 4.36 16.18 -0.96
CA SER A 266 3.14 16.89 -0.55
C SER A 266 2.53 16.41 0.78
N ARG A 267 2.84 15.17 1.20
CA ARG A 267 2.34 14.54 2.43
C ARG A 267 3.25 14.78 3.64
N CYS A 268 4.48 15.28 3.43
CA CYS A 268 5.34 15.62 4.55
C CYS A 268 4.72 16.77 5.36
N GLU A 269 4.52 16.54 6.65
CA GLU A 269 3.92 17.51 7.58
C GLU A 269 4.97 18.18 8.48
N GLY A 270 6.19 17.63 8.52
CA GLY A 270 7.28 18.12 9.37
C GLY A 270 8.60 18.42 8.64
N ASP A 271 9.45 19.23 9.28
CA ASP A 271 10.80 19.53 8.80
C ASP A 271 11.71 18.31 8.77
N GLU A 272 11.54 17.40 9.72
CA GLU A 272 12.33 16.18 9.82
C GLU A 272 12.00 15.20 8.67
N GLU A 273 10.73 15.05 8.33
CA GLU A 273 10.30 14.24 7.19
C GLU A 273 10.84 14.81 5.87
N LEU A 274 10.82 16.13 5.70
CA LEU A 274 11.42 16.80 4.55
C LEU A 274 12.95 16.62 4.50
N ARG A 275 13.63 16.59 5.66
CA ARG A 275 15.07 16.32 5.75
C ARG A 275 15.40 14.88 5.34
N ILE A 276 14.66 13.91 5.87
CA ILE A 276 14.84 12.48 5.50
C ILE A 276 14.58 12.29 4.00
N LEU A 277 13.53 12.92 3.46
CA LEU A 277 13.22 12.83 2.05
C LEU A 277 14.32 13.47 1.17
N ARG A 278 14.89 14.59 1.63
CA ARG A 278 16.04 15.23 0.96
C ARG A 278 17.23 14.26 0.88
N GLU A 279 17.60 13.66 2.00
CA GLU A 279 18.72 12.70 2.07
C GLU A 279 18.48 11.49 1.17
N GLU A 280 17.25 10.97 1.13
CA GLU A 280 16.89 9.88 0.23
C GLU A 280 17.00 10.29 -1.25
N LEU A 281 16.57 11.50 -1.61
CA LEU A 281 16.69 12.01 -2.98
C LEU A 281 18.16 12.14 -3.39
N GLU A 282 19.00 12.67 -2.49
CA GLU A 282 20.44 12.81 -2.72
C GLU A 282 21.15 11.46 -2.87
N ASP A 283 20.80 10.48 -2.04
CA ASP A 283 21.37 9.13 -2.11
C ASP A 283 20.99 8.40 -3.40
N ARG A 284 19.72 8.53 -3.83
CA ARG A 284 19.18 7.79 -4.98
C ARG A 284 19.47 8.42 -6.33
N TYR A 285 19.40 9.75 -6.41
CA TYR A 285 19.44 10.50 -7.67
C TYR A 285 20.62 11.49 -7.74
N GLY A 286 21.42 11.59 -6.68
CA GLY A 286 22.53 12.54 -6.59
C GLY A 286 22.07 13.95 -6.19
N ALA A 287 22.98 14.91 -6.35
CA ALA A 287 22.77 16.29 -5.89
C ALA A 287 21.46 16.91 -6.40
N LEU A 288 20.72 17.55 -5.50
CA LEU A 288 19.42 18.15 -5.81
C LEU A 288 19.57 19.34 -6.77
N PRO A 289 18.82 19.37 -7.89
CA PRO A 289 18.66 20.56 -8.70
C PRO A 289 18.03 21.70 -7.90
N GLN A 290 18.33 22.93 -8.27
CA GLN A 290 17.80 24.11 -7.58
C GLN A 290 16.27 24.12 -7.54
N GLU A 291 15.59 23.65 -8.59
CA GLU A 291 14.13 23.61 -8.63
C GLU A 291 13.54 22.58 -7.66
N THR A 292 14.23 21.45 -7.45
CA THR A 292 13.82 20.41 -6.51
C THR A 292 14.09 20.86 -5.07
N ASP A 293 15.22 21.51 -4.84
CA ASP A 293 15.56 22.13 -3.56
C ASP A 293 14.52 23.20 -3.16
N ASN A 294 14.17 24.07 -4.12
CA ASN A 294 13.09 25.04 -3.96
C ASN A 294 11.76 24.38 -3.60
N LEU A 295 11.41 23.25 -4.23
CA LEU A 295 10.18 22.52 -3.92
C LEU A 295 10.14 22.06 -2.45
N ILE A 296 11.24 21.52 -1.93
CA ILE A 296 11.36 21.10 -0.53
C ILE A 296 11.18 22.32 0.40
N HIS A 297 11.82 23.45 0.08
CA HIS A 297 11.68 24.68 0.86
C HIS A 297 10.26 25.25 0.83
N VAL A 298 9.59 25.23 -0.33
CA VAL A 298 8.20 25.67 -0.49
C VAL A 298 7.25 24.79 0.33
N MET A 299 7.48 23.47 0.40
CA MET A 299 6.69 22.59 1.28
C MET A 299 6.92 22.88 2.76
N GLY A 300 8.17 23.11 3.18
CA GLY A 300 8.46 23.52 4.56
C GLY A 300 7.78 24.84 4.94
N LEU A 301 7.77 25.82 4.02
CA LEU A 301 7.03 27.06 4.18
C LEU A 301 5.52 26.82 4.28
N ARG A 302 4.94 25.99 3.39
CA ARG A 302 3.52 25.61 3.44
C ARG A 302 3.15 25.02 4.80
N ASN A 303 3.98 24.12 5.33
CA ASN A 303 3.73 23.49 6.63
C ASN A 303 3.76 24.52 7.76
N LEU A 304 4.68 25.49 7.72
CA LEU A 304 4.68 26.61 8.65
C LEU A 304 3.41 27.47 8.56
N LEU A 305 2.97 27.79 7.34
CA LEU A 305 1.74 28.58 7.13
C LEU A 305 0.51 27.88 7.72
N ARG A 306 0.42 26.55 7.62
CA ARG A 306 -0.65 25.76 8.26
C ARG A 306 -0.65 25.93 9.77
N VAL A 307 0.52 25.82 10.40
CA VAL A 307 0.66 25.98 11.87
C VAL A 307 0.27 27.39 12.32
N LEU A 308 0.60 28.40 11.53
CA LEU A 308 0.25 29.80 11.83
C LEU A 308 -1.18 30.19 11.43
N GLY A 309 -1.94 29.29 10.82
CA GLY A 309 -3.28 29.59 10.32
C GLY A 309 -3.30 30.67 9.25
N ILE A 310 -2.31 30.68 8.35
CA ILE A 310 -2.22 31.62 7.23
C ILE A 310 -2.84 30.97 6.00
N ARG A 311 -3.84 31.63 5.40
CA ARG A 311 -4.55 31.16 4.20
C ARG A 311 -3.82 31.52 2.91
N ARG A 312 -3.14 32.66 2.85
CA ARG A 312 -2.44 33.10 1.63
C ARG A 312 -1.15 33.84 1.95
N LEU A 313 -0.12 33.55 1.17
CA LEU A 313 1.15 34.26 1.17
C LEU A 313 1.49 34.67 -0.27
N ALA A 314 1.66 35.97 -0.52
CA ALA A 314 2.01 36.49 -1.84
C ALA A 314 3.19 37.46 -1.74
N LEU A 315 4.04 37.50 -2.77
CA LEU A 315 5.05 38.55 -2.91
C LEU A 315 4.53 39.64 -3.86
N GLN A 316 4.40 40.88 -3.39
CA GLN A 316 4.01 42.05 -4.20
C GLN A 316 4.90 43.23 -3.86
N ASP A 317 5.43 43.93 -4.87
CA ASP A 317 6.26 45.13 -4.71
C ASP A 317 7.44 44.96 -3.73
N GLY A 318 8.04 43.76 -3.71
CA GLY A 318 9.15 43.42 -2.81
C GLY A 318 8.74 43.16 -1.35
N LYS A 319 7.45 43.06 -1.06
CA LYS A 319 6.89 42.81 0.27
C LYS A 319 6.03 41.55 0.29
N LEU A 320 6.05 40.84 1.41
CA LEU A 320 5.21 39.67 1.64
C LEU A 320 3.85 40.10 2.17
N ARG A 321 2.79 39.78 1.44
CA ARG A 321 1.42 39.91 1.90
C ARG A 321 0.96 38.59 2.48
N VAL A 322 0.58 38.63 3.75
CA VAL A 322 0.12 37.49 4.55
C VAL A 322 -1.35 37.71 4.86
N THR A 323 -2.22 36.80 4.42
CA THR A 323 -3.64 36.80 4.78
C THR A 323 -3.92 35.65 5.73
N PHE A 324 -4.38 35.99 6.93
CA PHE A 324 -4.69 35.04 7.99
C PHE A 324 -6.08 34.43 7.78
N ASP A 325 -6.25 33.19 8.20
CA ASP A 325 -7.56 32.57 8.30
C ASP A 325 -8.28 33.08 9.57
N PRO A 326 -9.62 33.19 9.58
CA PRO A 326 -10.38 33.55 10.79
C PRO A 326 -10.12 32.63 11.99
N THR A 327 -9.68 31.39 11.74
CA THR A 327 -9.33 30.42 12.78
C THR A 327 -7.86 30.45 13.19
N THR A 328 -7.10 31.48 12.81
CA THR A 328 -5.67 31.58 13.12
C THR A 328 -5.40 31.52 14.63
N PRO A 329 -4.38 30.76 15.08
CA PRO A 329 -3.94 30.77 16.48
C PRO A 329 -3.18 32.05 16.85
N VAL A 330 -2.84 32.92 15.89
CA VAL A 330 -2.13 34.18 16.15
C VAL A 330 -3.12 35.21 16.69
N SER A 331 -2.92 35.67 17.93
CA SER A 331 -3.83 36.65 18.53
C SER A 331 -3.78 38.00 17.79
N PRO A 332 -4.93 38.65 17.53
CA PRO A 332 -4.97 39.97 16.89
C PRO A 332 -4.15 41.03 17.63
N GLN A 333 -4.10 40.95 18.97
CA GLN A 333 -3.29 41.82 19.82
C GLN A 333 -1.79 41.71 19.50
N ARG A 334 -1.30 40.49 19.26
CA ARG A 334 0.12 40.25 18.92
C ARG A 334 0.51 40.81 17.56
N ILE A 335 -0.42 40.79 16.59
CA ILE A 335 -0.22 41.43 15.28
C ILE A 335 -0.06 42.95 15.46
N VAL A 336 -0.93 43.58 16.26
CA VAL A 336 -0.86 45.03 16.55
C VAL A 336 0.41 45.39 17.30
N GLU A 337 0.78 44.62 18.32
CA GLU A 337 2.04 44.79 19.08
C GLU A 337 3.27 44.67 18.18
N LEU A 338 3.29 43.69 17.27
CA LEU A 338 4.39 43.50 16.32
C LEU A 338 4.54 44.71 15.40
N ILE A 339 3.44 45.25 14.85
CA ILE A 339 3.44 46.46 14.01
C ILE A 339 3.98 47.68 14.78
N GLN A 340 3.66 47.82 16.06
CA GLN A 340 4.13 48.92 16.90
C GLN A 340 5.58 48.74 17.40
N SER A 341 6.09 47.50 17.35
CA SER A 341 7.44 47.17 17.79
C SER A 341 8.51 47.53 16.75
N ARG A 342 9.77 47.72 17.20
CA ARG A 342 10.92 47.86 16.29
C ARG A 342 11.14 46.65 15.37
N ARG A 343 10.61 45.47 15.73
CA ARG A 343 10.74 44.23 14.93
C ARG A 343 9.82 44.22 13.72
N GLY A 344 8.70 44.93 13.79
CA GLY A 344 7.75 45.11 12.69
C GLY A 344 7.92 46.43 11.93
N ALA A 345 9.10 47.07 12.00
CA ALA A 345 9.38 48.27 11.24
C ALA A 345 9.11 48.03 9.74
N GLY A 346 8.17 48.78 9.16
CA GLY A 346 7.73 48.64 7.77
C GLY A 346 6.58 47.67 7.53
N MET A 347 6.04 47.03 8.58
CA MET A 347 4.80 46.26 8.50
C MET A 347 3.59 47.18 8.39
N ALA A 348 2.60 46.80 7.58
CA ALA A 348 1.36 47.55 7.42
C ALA A 348 0.16 46.60 7.46
N LEU A 349 -0.92 47.02 8.11
CA LEU A 349 -2.19 46.31 8.09
C LEU A 349 -2.94 46.72 6.81
N LEU A 350 -3.26 45.77 5.95
CA LEU A 350 -4.00 45.97 4.69
C LEU A 350 -5.39 45.34 4.81
N GLY A 351 -6.21 45.83 5.74
CA GLY A 351 -7.55 45.28 6.03
C GLY A 351 -7.61 44.52 7.36
N GLU A 352 -8.68 43.79 7.60
CA GLU A 352 -8.93 43.13 8.90
C GLU A 352 -8.08 41.86 9.11
N ASP A 353 -7.69 41.17 8.02
CA ASP A 353 -7.06 39.84 8.05
C ASP A 353 -5.71 39.79 7.34
N THR A 354 -5.26 40.90 6.75
CA THR A 354 -4.11 40.91 5.84
C THR A 354 -3.02 41.86 6.34
N VAL A 355 -1.79 41.34 6.41
CA VAL A 355 -0.60 42.05 6.89
C VAL A 355 0.46 42.05 5.79
N GLU A 356 1.06 43.22 5.56
CA GLU A 356 2.21 43.39 4.69
C GLU A 356 3.49 43.38 5.52
N LEU A 357 4.48 42.59 5.10
CA LEU A 357 5.78 42.43 5.74
C LEU A 357 6.87 42.84 4.75
N PRO A 358 7.82 43.71 5.13
CA PRO A 358 9.00 43.93 4.33
C PRO A 358 9.88 42.67 4.35
N LEU A 359 10.43 42.31 3.19
CA LEU A 359 11.54 41.36 3.10
C LEU A 359 12.83 42.14 3.31
N ASP A 360 13.58 41.79 4.36
CA ASP A 360 14.89 42.41 4.61
C ASP A 360 15.84 42.09 3.46
N ALA A 361 16.56 43.10 2.95
CA ALA A 361 17.44 42.94 1.80
C ALA A 361 18.55 41.88 2.01
N GLY A 362 18.97 41.65 3.25
CA GLY A 362 19.95 40.61 3.60
C GLY A 362 19.42 39.17 3.62
N LEU A 363 18.10 38.97 3.51
CA LEU A 363 17.49 37.65 3.39
C LEU A 363 17.33 37.21 1.92
N LEU A 364 17.52 38.12 0.95
CA LEU A 364 17.41 37.83 -0.49
C LEU A 364 18.59 37.01 -1.05
N ASP A 365 19.68 36.88 -0.29
CA ASP A 365 20.81 36.01 -0.64
C ASP A 365 20.48 34.51 -0.48
N ARG A 366 19.35 34.18 0.15
CA ARG A 366 18.84 32.83 0.35
C ARG A 366 17.66 32.56 -0.59
N PRO A 367 17.32 31.28 -0.86
CA PRO A 367 16.09 30.94 -1.57
C PRO A 367 14.89 31.65 -0.93
N LEU A 368 14.07 32.31 -1.74
CA LEU A 368 12.96 33.17 -1.28
C LEU A 368 12.01 32.46 -0.31
N ALA A 369 11.79 31.15 -0.48
CA ALA A 369 10.97 30.35 0.43
C ALA A 369 11.59 30.24 1.83
N VAL A 370 12.93 30.13 1.94
CA VAL A 370 13.66 30.12 3.21
C VAL A 370 13.61 31.50 3.86
N ALA A 371 13.85 32.56 3.08
CA ALA A 371 13.77 33.94 3.55
C ALA A 371 12.38 34.26 4.14
N ALA A 372 11.32 33.91 3.42
CA ALA A 372 9.94 34.09 3.88
C ALA A 372 9.65 33.26 5.13
N ARG A 373 10.11 32.00 5.17
CA ARG A 373 9.93 31.11 6.31
C ARG A 373 10.63 31.62 7.56
N ASP A 374 11.89 32.02 7.46
CA ASP A 374 12.68 32.56 8.57
C ASP A 374 12.06 33.85 9.10
N ARG A 375 11.61 34.74 8.22
CA ARG A 375 10.92 35.98 8.61
C ARG A 375 9.63 35.69 9.38
N LEU A 376 8.82 34.73 8.91
CA LEU A 376 7.60 34.32 9.60
C LEU A 376 7.89 33.68 10.96
N LYS A 377 8.95 32.86 11.07
CA LYS A 377 9.39 32.30 12.35
C LYS A 377 9.82 33.39 13.35
N GLN A 378 10.63 34.34 12.91
CA GLN A 378 11.10 35.45 13.74
C GLN A 378 9.95 36.31 14.29
N LEU A 379 8.91 36.51 13.48
CA LEU A 379 7.77 37.36 13.87
C LEU A 379 6.75 36.61 14.72
N PHE A 380 6.43 35.36 14.38
CA PHE A 380 5.28 34.67 14.95
C PHE A 380 5.63 33.51 15.90
N LEU A 381 6.81 32.89 15.79
CA LEU A 381 7.21 31.74 16.62
C LEU A 381 8.19 32.11 17.76
N ASP A 382 9.08 33.06 17.56
CA ASP A 382 10.14 33.41 18.53
C ASP A 382 9.66 34.15 19.81
N ALA A 383 8.36 34.20 20.08
CA ALA A 383 7.82 34.83 21.29
C ALA A 383 6.81 33.98 22.09
N SER A 384 6.74 32.65 21.87
CA SER A 384 5.84 31.77 22.66
C SER A 384 6.35 30.36 22.95
N MET A 385 7.64 30.23 23.29
CA MET A 385 8.18 29.05 23.97
C MET A 385 8.96 29.41 25.25
N ALA A 386 8.72 30.62 25.78
CA ALA A 386 9.21 31.07 27.08
C ALA A 386 8.03 31.61 27.91
N ALA A 387 7.12 30.71 28.28
CA ALA A 387 6.20 30.86 29.40
C ALA A 387 5.83 29.46 29.90
#